data_AF-A0A7R9H9Y2-F1
#
_entry.id   AF-A0A7R9H9Y2-F1
#
_cell.length_a   1.000
_cell.length_b   1.000
_cell.length_c   1.000
_cell.angle_alpha   90.00
_cell.angle_beta   90.00
_cell.angle_gamma   90.00
#
_symmetry.space_group_name_H-M   'P 1'
#
loop_
_entity.id
_entity.type
_entity.pdbx_description
1 polymer ?
#
loop_
_entity_poly.entity_id
_entity_poly.type
_entity_poly.pdbx_seq_one_letter_code
_entity_poly.pdbx_strand_id
1 'polypeptide(L)'
;MTCDAQLITEPKLRSSKWVSSSVPESEWESSLGRYSSAEYHTNNLLSPVLFEESTKYVPNNAIVIEIAPHGLLQAIIKKSFGPNCIHISLTLRGHPNSHEFLLASVGKMFAAGLLPKVSNLYPPVQYPVSRGTASLSSLVTWDHSEIWSSVLDMDLDTVEGLSRAVDPNITISLNQEQDRMLEGHKIFGKHATWKMYCQAQRATFSTASVVFQNIHVYQHLEIPEKGVLHLSILLQRGSGLFEVLLNRITIILSGRILISENVSQEFSKNVAVSSDLSDLSANDVYSELEKRGYQYKDQFRGILNAKAGEKCCVATVKWTGNWCSYIDSLIQLVLFSDGEDSQNLYLPLEIQQIIIDPTLQSRIKGLIILTI
;
A
#
# COMPACT_ATOMS: atom_id res chain seq x y z
N MET A 1 -83.62 16.48 -4.98
CA MET A 1 -82.50 16.85 -5.86
C MET A 1 -81.48 15.73 -5.80
N THR A 2 -81.52 14.82 -6.76
CA THR A 2 -80.57 13.71 -6.91
C THR A 2 -79.36 14.24 -7.70
N CYS A 3 -78.30 14.62 -7.00
CA CYS A 3 -77.02 14.91 -7.63
C CYS A 3 -76.24 13.60 -7.80
N ASP A 4 -76.58 12.81 -8.82
CA ASP A 4 -75.82 11.61 -9.23
C ASP A 4 -74.64 11.99 -10.14
N ALA A 5 -73.87 13.01 -9.75
CA ALA A 5 -72.58 13.27 -10.38
C ALA A 5 -71.54 12.39 -9.69
N GLN A 6 -71.32 11.17 -10.20
CA GLN A 6 -70.19 10.34 -9.76
C GLN A 6 -68.88 10.98 -10.21
N LEU A 7 -68.13 11.54 -9.25
CA LEU A 7 -66.86 12.22 -9.51
C LEU A 7 -65.74 11.25 -9.94
N ILE A 8 -65.77 10.01 -9.43
CA ILE A 8 -64.83 8.93 -9.76
C ILE A 8 -65.65 7.78 -10.34
N THR A 9 -65.64 7.65 -11.67
CA THR A 9 -66.38 6.62 -12.40
C THR A 9 -65.57 5.34 -12.62
N GLU A 10 -64.25 5.47 -12.75
CA GLU A 10 -63.32 4.34 -12.97
C GLU A 10 -62.17 4.40 -11.97
N PRO A 11 -62.30 3.70 -10.82
CA PRO A 11 -61.25 3.67 -9.80
C PRO A 11 -59.95 3.07 -10.33
N LYS A 12 -58.84 3.77 -10.10
CA LYS A 12 -57.49 3.30 -10.49
C LYS A 12 -56.83 2.50 -9.38
N LEU A 13 -56.07 1.49 -9.76
CA LEU A 13 -55.30 0.67 -8.83
C LEU A 13 -54.18 1.52 -8.17
N ARG A 14 -54.08 1.44 -6.84
CA ARG A 14 -53.01 2.06 -6.04
C ARG A 14 -51.74 1.22 -6.18
N SER A 15 -50.61 1.88 -6.34
CA SER A 15 -49.31 1.19 -6.32
C SER A 15 -48.89 0.84 -4.89
N SER A 16 -48.05 -0.18 -4.72
CA SER A 16 -47.44 -0.55 -3.43
C SER A 16 -46.60 0.56 -2.78
N LYS A 17 -46.19 1.60 -3.54
CA LYS A 17 -45.49 2.78 -3.01
C LYS A 17 -46.40 3.70 -2.18
N TRP A 18 -47.72 3.57 -2.31
CA TRP A 18 -48.68 4.36 -1.54
C TRP A 18 -49.17 3.55 -0.34
N VAL A 19 -48.53 3.74 0.81
CA VAL A 19 -48.99 3.18 2.09
C VAL A 19 -50.28 3.90 2.51
N SER A 20 -51.35 3.14 2.79
CA SER A 20 -52.62 3.73 3.24
C SER A 20 -52.56 4.05 4.72
N SER A 21 -53.01 5.25 5.10
CA SER A 21 -53.20 5.65 6.50
C SER A 21 -54.67 5.66 6.92
N SER A 22 -55.59 5.17 6.10
CA SER A 22 -57.02 5.09 6.44
C SER A 22 -57.62 3.70 6.33
N VAL A 23 -56.85 2.73 5.84
CA VAL A 23 -57.22 1.31 5.78
C VAL A 23 -56.19 0.52 6.59
N PRO A 24 -56.60 -0.34 7.53
CA PRO A 24 -55.68 -1.20 8.26
C PRO A 24 -54.86 -2.09 7.33
N GLU A 25 -53.63 -2.42 7.71
CA GLU A 25 -52.71 -3.23 6.92
C GLU A 25 -53.30 -4.58 6.49
N SER A 26 -54.06 -5.22 7.38
CA SER A 26 -54.76 -6.48 7.12
C SER A 26 -55.74 -6.40 5.94
N GLU A 27 -56.18 -5.19 5.57
CA GLU A 27 -57.17 -4.93 4.52
C GLU A 27 -56.60 -4.21 3.30
N TRP A 28 -55.27 -4.01 3.21
CA TRP A 28 -54.68 -3.34 2.05
C TRP A 28 -54.93 -4.06 0.72
N GLU A 29 -55.02 -5.40 0.75
CA GLU A 29 -55.33 -6.23 -0.41
C GLU A 29 -56.84 -6.37 -0.71
N SER A 30 -57.70 -5.76 0.11
CA SER A 30 -59.13 -5.72 -0.16
C SER A 30 -59.46 -4.82 -1.36
N SER A 31 -60.68 -4.91 -1.89
CA SER A 31 -61.16 -3.99 -2.94
C SER A 31 -61.08 -2.53 -2.50
N LEU A 32 -61.39 -2.24 -1.23
CA LEU A 32 -61.28 -0.89 -0.65
C LEU A 32 -59.82 -0.43 -0.59
N GLY A 33 -58.90 -1.30 -0.15
CA GLY A 33 -57.48 -0.98 -0.02
C GLY A 33 -56.75 -0.85 -1.35
N ARG A 34 -57.14 -1.60 -2.39
CA ARG A 34 -56.40 -1.65 -3.66
C ARG A 34 -56.69 -0.49 -4.61
N TYR A 35 -57.85 0.15 -4.51
CA TYR A 35 -58.28 1.16 -5.49
C TYR A 35 -58.43 2.55 -4.88
N SER A 36 -58.07 3.58 -5.65
CA SER A 36 -58.39 4.98 -5.32
C SER A 36 -59.83 5.27 -5.75
N SER A 37 -60.79 4.68 -5.03
CA SER A 37 -62.23 4.79 -5.33
C SER A 37 -62.92 5.87 -4.49
N ALA A 38 -64.16 6.20 -4.83
CA ALA A 38 -64.99 7.09 -4.04
C ALA A 38 -65.14 6.58 -2.59
N GLU A 39 -65.34 5.27 -2.42
CA GLU A 39 -65.44 4.60 -1.12
C GLU A 39 -64.14 4.72 -0.33
N TYR A 40 -62.97 4.59 -0.97
CA TYR A 40 -61.67 4.79 -0.31
C TYR A 40 -61.51 6.22 0.22
N HIS A 41 -61.88 7.23 -0.58
CA HIS A 41 -61.82 8.63 -0.16
C HIS A 41 -62.86 8.97 0.93
N THR A 42 -64.06 8.41 0.86
CA THR A 42 -65.07 8.53 1.93
C THR A 42 -64.57 7.86 3.22
N ASN A 43 -63.97 6.67 3.12
CA ASN A 43 -63.35 5.99 4.26
C ASN A 43 -62.23 6.84 4.87
N ASN A 44 -61.40 7.50 4.06
CA ASN A 44 -60.36 8.40 4.57
C ASN A 44 -60.91 9.58 5.40
N LEU A 45 -62.10 10.08 5.08
CA LEU A 45 -62.75 11.16 5.82
C LEU A 45 -63.43 10.68 7.11
N LEU A 46 -63.92 9.45 7.13
CA LEU A 46 -64.73 8.91 8.23
C LEU A 46 -63.91 8.09 9.24
N SER A 47 -62.81 7.47 8.80
CA SER A 47 -62.00 6.57 9.60
C SER A 47 -60.80 7.29 10.24
N PRO A 48 -60.28 6.79 11.38
CA PRO A 48 -59.08 7.32 12.01
C PRO A 48 -57.86 7.27 11.08
N VAL A 49 -56.98 8.26 11.19
CA VAL A 49 -55.71 8.29 10.46
C VAL A 49 -54.66 7.47 11.22
N LEU A 50 -54.28 6.34 10.64
CA LEU A 50 -53.27 5.38 11.12
C LEU A 50 -51.85 5.87 10.79
N PHE A 51 -51.48 7.05 11.30
CA PHE A 51 -50.23 7.71 10.94
C PHE A 51 -49.02 6.96 11.50
N GLU A 52 -49.00 6.65 12.81
CA GLU A 52 -47.87 5.97 13.46
C GLU A 52 -47.59 4.61 12.82
N GLU A 53 -48.62 3.84 12.53
CA GLU A 53 -48.55 2.56 11.83
C GLU A 53 -47.95 2.72 10.44
N SER A 54 -48.41 3.73 9.68
CA SER A 54 -47.88 4.01 8.34
C SER A 54 -46.41 4.43 8.37
N THR A 55 -45.97 5.16 9.40
CA THR A 55 -44.59 5.64 9.50
C THR A 55 -43.56 4.55 9.76
N LYS A 56 -43.96 3.38 10.30
CA LYS A 56 -43.07 2.22 10.49
C LYS A 56 -42.48 1.69 9.18
N TYR A 57 -43.12 1.98 8.05
CA TYR A 57 -42.66 1.60 6.72
C TYR A 57 -41.61 2.54 6.13
N VAL A 58 -41.31 3.65 6.81
CA VAL A 58 -40.30 4.60 6.34
C VAL A 58 -38.92 4.19 6.86
N PRO A 59 -37.90 4.07 6.00
CA PRO A 59 -36.55 3.70 6.42
C PRO A 59 -35.93 4.69 7.42
N ASN A 60 -35.08 4.19 8.32
CA ASN A 60 -34.43 4.98 9.38
C ASN A 60 -33.50 6.11 8.87
N ASN A 61 -33.06 6.05 7.62
CA ASN A 61 -32.20 7.04 6.96
C ASN A 61 -32.92 7.75 5.80
N ALA A 62 -34.25 7.81 5.84
CA ALA A 62 -35.03 8.44 4.78
C ALA A 62 -34.97 9.97 4.81
N ILE A 63 -35.24 10.57 3.65
CA ILE A 63 -35.52 12.00 3.51
C ILE A 63 -37.03 12.16 3.35
N VAL A 64 -37.68 12.78 4.34
CA VAL A 64 -39.13 12.96 4.40
C VAL A 64 -39.49 14.37 3.97
N ILE A 65 -40.24 14.47 2.87
CA ILE A 65 -40.69 15.74 2.30
C ILE A 65 -42.15 15.96 2.66
N GLU A 66 -42.44 17.02 3.41
CA GLU A 66 -43.79 17.38 3.80
C GLU A 66 -44.44 18.31 2.77
N ILE A 67 -45.43 17.77 2.05
CA ILE A 67 -46.22 18.48 1.05
C ILE A 67 -47.49 19.01 1.71
N ALA A 68 -47.39 20.21 2.28
CA ALA A 68 -48.48 20.87 2.98
C ALA A 68 -48.35 22.40 2.81
N PRO A 69 -49.41 23.19 3.09
CA PRO A 69 -49.34 24.66 3.16
C PRO A 69 -48.65 25.18 4.43
N HIS A 70 -48.29 24.28 5.35
CA HIS A 70 -47.42 24.54 6.49
C HIS A 70 -46.84 23.22 7.01
N GLY A 71 -45.54 23.22 7.38
CA GLY A 71 -44.86 22.07 7.99
C GLY A 71 -45.30 21.76 9.43
N LEU A 72 -46.52 21.24 9.62
CA LEU A 72 -47.10 20.94 10.92
C LEU A 72 -46.59 19.63 11.52
N LEU A 73 -46.21 18.66 10.68
CA LEU A 73 -45.87 17.32 11.14
C LEU A 73 -44.44 17.21 11.66
N GLN A 74 -43.66 18.28 11.64
CA GLN A 74 -42.25 18.28 12.01
C GLN A 74 -41.99 17.66 13.40
N ALA A 75 -42.79 18.02 14.41
CA ALA A 75 -42.61 17.50 15.78
C ALA A 75 -42.90 16.00 15.88
N ILE A 76 -43.93 15.54 15.15
CA ILE A 76 -44.36 14.14 15.12
C ILE A 76 -43.35 13.30 14.33
N ILE A 77 -42.84 13.82 13.21
CA ILE A 77 -41.84 13.17 12.36
C ILE A 77 -40.51 13.05 13.10
N LYS A 78 -40.04 14.11 13.78
CA LYS A 78 -38.80 14.00 14.58
C LYS A 78 -38.88 12.95 15.69
N LYS A 79 -40.07 12.77 16.28
CA LYS A 79 -40.29 11.77 17.34
C LYS A 79 -40.37 10.34 16.79
N SER A 80 -40.94 10.16 15.60
CA SER A 80 -41.29 8.82 15.07
C SER A 80 -40.21 8.20 14.17
N PHE A 81 -39.32 9.00 13.56
CA PHE A 81 -38.42 8.53 12.48
C PHE A 81 -36.93 8.45 12.88
N GLY A 82 -36.60 8.71 14.16
CA GLY A 82 -35.23 8.61 14.69
C GLY A 82 -34.30 9.76 14.27
N PRO A 83 -33.06 9.80 14.80
CA PRO A 83 -32.13 10.92 14.61
C PRO A 83 -31.50 11.00 13.21
N ASN A 84 -31.53 9.92 12.44
CA ASN A 84 -30.87 9.81 11.13
C ASN A 84 -31.79 10.19 9.96
N CYS A 85 -33.07 10.47 10.22
CA CYS A 85 -34.03 10.88 9.21
C CYS A 85 -34.01 12.40 9.01
N ILE A 86 -34.02 12.85 7.75
CA ILE A 86 -34.03 14.28 7.40
C ILE A 86 -35.45 14.69 7.03
N HIS A 87 -36.03 15.62 7.80
CA HIS A 87 -37.35 16.20 7.51
C HIS A 87 -37.24 17.56 6.81
N ILE A 88 -37.96 17.73 5.70
CA ILE A 88 -37.97 18.94 4.88
C ILE A 88 -39.42 19.36 4.61
N SER A 89 -39.84 20.51 5.17
CA SER A 89 -41.13 21.13 4.82
C SER A 89 -41.03 21.97 3.55
N LEU A 90 -42.02 21.90 2.67
CA LEU A 90 -42.07 22.74 1.45
C LEU A 90 -42.55 24.17 1.68
N THR A 91 -43.29 24.40 2.75
CA THR A 91 -43.87 25.71 3.06
C THR A 91 -43.83 26.02 4.55
N LEU A 92 -43.94 27.31 4.88
CA LEU A 92 -44.00 27.80 6.25
C LEU A 92 -45.04 28.93 6.32
N ARG A 93 -46.10 28.70 7.11
CA ARG A 93 -47.13 29.69 7.34
C ARG A 93 -46.53 30.95 7.97
N GLY A 94 -46.87 32.11 7.42
CA GLY A 94 -46.37 33.40 7.91
C GLY A 94 -44.94 33.75 7.45
N HIS A 95 -44.31 32.92 6.62
CA HIS A 95 -43.04 33.31 5.99
C HIS A 95 -43.28 34.47 5.02
N PRO A 96 -42.50 35.56 5.08
CA PRO A 96 -42.72 36.75 4.26
C PRO A 96 -42.63 36.45 2.76
N ASN A 97 -41.85 35.43 2.40
CA ASN A 97 -41.62 35.03 1.02
C ASN A 97 -41.75 33.51 0.84
N SER A 98 -42.91 33.04 0.40
CA SER A 98 -43.16 31.59 0.25
C SER A 98 -42.34 30.95 -0.89
N HIS A 99 -41.99 31.71 -1.95
CA HIS A 99 -41.21 31.16 -3.06
C HIS A 99 -39.75 30.96 -2.67
N GLU A 100 -39.18 31.90 -1.91
CA GLU A 100 -37.83 31.77 -1.35
C GLU A 100 -37.74 30.60 -0.37
N PHE A 101 -38.75 30.42 0.49
CA PHE A 101 -38.80 29.27 1.39
C PHE A 101 -38.81 27.94 0.63
N LEU A 102 -39.62 27.84 -0.43
CA LEU A 102 -39.68 26.66 -1.27
C LEU A 102 -38.31 26.36 -1.92
N LEU A 103 -37.66 27.38 -2.51
CA LEU A 103 -36.34 27.22 -3.12
C LEU A 103 -35.27 26.83 -2.10
N ALA A 104 -35.32 27.40 -0.88
CA ALA A 104 -34.45 26.99 0.22
C ALA A 104 -34.68 25.52 0.61
N SER A 105 -35.93 25.05 0.62
CA SER A 105 -36.26 23.65 0.87
C SER A 105 -35.78 22.73 -0.25
N VAL A 106 -35.85 23.14 -1.53
CA VAL A 106 -35.22 22.43 -2.65
C VAL A 106 -33.70 22.38 -2.50
N GLY A 107 -33.07 23.46 -2.03
CA GLY A 107 -31.64 23.48 -1.69
C GLY A 107 -31.30 22.49 -0.56
N LYS A 108 -32.14 22.39 0.47
CA LYS A 108 -31.99 21.38 1.54
C LYS A 108 -32.10 19.96 1.00
N MET A 109 -32.99 19.71 0.03
CA MET A 109 -33.06 18.40 -0.64
C MET A 109 -31.76 18.04 -1.33
N PHE A 110 -31.15 19.00 -2.05
CA PHE A 110 -29.86 18.82 -2.71
C PHE A 110 -28.74 18.53 -1.70
N ALA A 111 -28.66 19.32 -0.63
CA ALA A 111 -27.69 19.11 0.45
C ALA A 111 -27.86 17.77 1.17
N ALA A 112 -29.09 17.23 1.21
CA ALA A 112 -29.39 15.90 1.75
C ALA A 112 -29.04 14.75 0.78
N GLY A 113 -28.58 15.04 -0.45
CA GLY A 113 -28.18 14.04 -1.44
C GLY A 113 -29.23 13.74 -2.52
N LEU A 114 -30.35 14.46 -2.55
CA LEU A 114 -31.31 14.35 -3.66
C LEU A 114 -30.84 15.18 -4.87
N LEU A 115 -31.36 14.85 -6.05
CA LEU A 115 -31.03 15.55 -7.30
C LEU A 115 -32.26 16.26 -7.89
N PRO A 116 -32.76 17.33 -7.25
CA PRO A 116 -33.91 18.07 -7.76
C PRO A 116 -33.57 18.75 -9.10
N LYS A 117 -34.45 18.59 -10.09
CA LYS A 117 -34.32 19.23 -11.41
C LYS A 117 -34.86 20.67 -11.36
N VAL A 118 -34.09 21.57 -10.76
CA VAL A 118 -34.45 22.98 -10.56
C VAL A 118 -34.76 23.69 -11.89
N SER A 119 -34.18 23.23 -13.01
CA SER A 119 -34.47 23.73 -14.35
C SER A 119 -35.92 23.60 -14.79
N ASN A 120 -36.71 22.73 -14.15
CA ASN A 120 -38.14 22.59 -14.44
C ASN A 120 -38.99 23.70 -13.79
N LEU A 121 -38.41 24.51 -12.90
CA LEU A 121 -39.12 25.59 -12.19
C LEU A 121 -39.13 26.91 -12.97
N TYR A 122 -38.36 27.02 -14.05
CA TYR A 122 -38.25 28.22 -14.86
C TYR A 122 -38.20 27.85 -16.35
N PRO A 123 -38.41 28.83 -17.26
CA PRO A 123 -38.38 28.57 -18.70
C PRO A 123 -37.06 27.94 -19.17
N PRO A 124 -37.07 27.07 -20.19
CA PRO A 124 -35.88 26.41 -20.68
C PRO A 124 -34.83 27.42 -21.18
N VAL A 125 -33.58 27.22 -20.79
CA VAL A 125 -32.44 28.03 -21.24
C VAL A 125 -32.13 27.70 -22.70
N GLN A 126 -31.89 28.73 -23.51
CA GLN A 126 -31.46 28.58 -24.90
C GLN A 126 -29.94 28.40 -24.96
N TYR A 127 -29.49 27.38 -25.69
CA TYR A 127 -28.08 27.11 -25.96
C TYR A 127 -27.76 27.38 -27.44
N PRO A 128 -26.52 27.78 -27.79
CA PRO A 128 -25.37 27.99 -26.91
C PRO A 128 -25.51 29.23 -26.02
N VAL A 129 -24.76 29.25 -24.91
CA VAL A 129 -24.74 30.42 -24.01
C VAL A 129 -24.12 31.65 -24.70
N SER A 130 -24.49 32.84 -24.25
CA SER A 130 -24.01 34.10 -24.79
C SER A 130 -22.50 34.28 -24.62
N ARG A 131 -21.87 35.03 -25.54
CA ARG A 131 -20.46 35.44 -25.40
C ARG A 131 -20.29 36.27 -24.13
N GLY A 132 -19.29 35.93 -23.31
CA GLY A 132 -19.01 36.59 -22.04
C GLY A 132 -19.61 35.92 -20.80
N THR A 133 -20.35 34.80 -20.96
CA THR A 133 -20.71 33.94 -19.83
C THR A 133 -19.44 33.45 -19.12
N ALA A 134 -19.39 33.63 -17.79
CA ALA A 134 -18.22 33.30 -16.98
C ALA A 134 -17.85 31.81 -17.08
N SER A 135 -16.54 31.53 -17.08
CA SER A 135 -16.04 30.15 -17.03
C SER A 135 -16.34 29.52 -15.67
N LEU A 136 -16.73 28.24 -15.68
CA LEU A 136 -16.89 27.43 -14.47
C LEU A 136 -15.57 26.81 -13.98
N SER A 137 -14.52 26.82 -14.80
CA SER A 137 -13.28 26.09 -14.54
C SER A 137 -12.59 26.49 -13.23
N SER A 138 -12.64 27.78 -12.87
CA SER A 138 -12.01 28.31 -11.65
C SER A 138 -12.84 28.09 -10.38
N LEU A 139 -14.09 27.64 -10.51
CA LEU A 139 -14.99 27.40 -9.38
C LEU A 139 -14.93 25.96 -8.86
N VAL A 140 -14.35 25.04 -9.64
CA VAL A 140 -14.20 23.64 -9.28
C VAL A 140 -12.83 23.45 -8.64
N THR A 141 -12.82 23.08 -7.37
CA THR A 141 -11.60 22.74 -6.62
C THR A 141 -11.60 21.26 -6.26
N TRP A 142 -10.39 20.72 -6.07
CA TRP A 142 -10.17 19.34 -5.64
C TRP A 142 -9.37 19.35 -4.34
N ASP A 143 -9.46 18.26 -3.59
CA ASP A 143 -8.54 18.02 -2.49
C ASP A 143 -7.17 17.63 -3.04
N HIS A 144 -6.22 18.56 -2.96
CA HIS A 144 -4.83 18.38 -3.40
C HIS A 144 -3.89 18.08 -2.22
N SER A 145 -4.41 17.57 -1.09
CA SER A 145 -3.59 17.21 0.08
C SER A 145 -2.60 16.08 -0.21
N GLU A 146 -3.00 15.12 -1.05
CA GLU A 146 -2.11 14.05 -1.50
C GLU A 146 -1.21 14.55 -2.64
N ILE A 147 0.09 14.53 -2.40
CA ILE A 147 1.10 14.86 -3.40
C ILE A 147 1.52 13.55 -4.09
N TRP A 148 1.24 13.48 -5.38
CA TRP A 148 1.70 12.39 -6.23
C TRP A 148 3.12 12.71 -6.69
N SER A 149 4.04 11.75 -6.58
CA SER A 149 5.39 11.91 -7.11
C SER A 149 5.29 12.17 -8.61
N SER A 150 5.89 13.27 -9.06
CA SER A 150 5.89 13.60 -10.47
C SER A 150 6.83 12.66 -11.23
N VAL A 151 6.63 12.50 -12.53
CA VAL A 151 7.58 11.76 -13.39
C VAL A 151 9.00 12.37 -13.37
N LEU A 152 9.15 13.59 -12.85
CA LEU A 152 10.45 14.22 -12.60
C LEU A 152 11.09 13.81 -11.27
N ASP A 153 10.30 13.32 -10.30
CA ASP A 153 10.77 12.67 -9.06
C ASP A 153 10.96 11.16 -9.22
N MET A 154 10.38 10.58 -10.27
CA MET A 154 10.81 9.26 -10.73
C MET A 154 12.14 9.46 -11.45
N ASP A 155 13.19 8.82 -10.94
CA ASP A 155 14.45 8.69 -11.66
C ASP A 155 14.16 8.40 -13.14
N LEU A 156 14.77 9.20 -14.02
CA LEU A 156 14.70 9.09 -15.48
C LEU A 156 15.18 7.73 -16.04
N ASP A 157 15.40 6.74 -15.19
CA ASP A 157 15.83 5.38 -15.49
C ASP A 157 14.68 4.44 -15.90
N THR A 158 13.42 4.87 -15.81
CA THR A 158 12.26 4.08 -16.25
C THR A 158 11.86 4.31 -17.71
N VAL A 159 12.46 5.28 -18.40
CA VAL A 159 12.23 5.48 -19.84
C VAL A 159 13.28 4.72 -20.63
N GLU A 160 12.85 3.58 -21.17
CA GLU A 160 13.58 2.74 -22.11
C GLU A 160 14.42 3.55 -23.11
N GLY A 161 15.72 3.25 -23.19
CA GLY A 161 16.43 3.29 -24.47
C GLY A 161 17.41 4.43 -24.75
N LEU A 162 17.74 5.32 -23.80
CA LEU A 162 18.78 6.34 -24.04
C LEU A 162 20.05 6.09 -23.21
N SER A 163 21.00 5.42 -23.87
CA SER A 163 22.43 5.40 -23.55
C SER A 163 22.94 6.75 -23.03
N ARG A 164 23.25 6.83 -21.74
CA ARG A 164 24.35 7.61 -21.14
C ARG A 164 24.65 7.07 -19.74
N ALA A 165 25.88 7.28 -19.28
CA ALA A 165 26.53 6.70 -18.10
C ALA A 165 25.57 6.22 -17.00
N VAL A 166 25.69 4.94 -16.62
CA VAL A 166 25.02 4.38 -15.44
C VAL A 166 25.61 5.12 -14.24
N ASP A 167 24.88 6.12 -13.75
CA ASP A 167 25.11 6.75 -12.45
C ASP A 167 23.96 6.25 -11.56
N PRO A 168 24.06 5.01 -11.03
CA PRO A 168 22.98 4.44 -10.25
C PRO A 168 23.11 4.99 -8.84
N ASN A 169 22.40 6.08 -8.60
CA ASN A 169 22.07 6.45 -7.24
C ASN A 169 21.16 5.37 -6.68
N ILE A 170 21.67 4.57 -5.75
CA ILE A 170 20.89 3.62 -4.99
C ILE A 170 20.49 4.33 -3.71
N THR A 171 19.26 4.84 -3.70
CA THR A 171 18.65 5.39 -2.50
C THR A 171 18.06 4.25 -1.69
N ILE A 172 18.58 4.02 -0.48
CA ILE A 172 18.08 2.99 0.43
C ILE A 172 17.28 3.71 1.52
N SER A 173 16.00 3.40 1.62
CA SER A 173 15.13 3.95 2.64
C SER A 173 14.55 2.82 3.48
N LEU A 174 15.02 2.71 4.72
CA LEU A 174 14.46 1.73 5.68
C LEU A 174 12.98 1.99 6.03
N ASN A 175 12.42 3.11 5.57
CA ASN A 175 10.99 3.35 5.64
C ASN A 175 10.20 2.43 4.69
N GLN A 176 10.83 1.91 3.64
CA GLN A 176 10.23 0.97 2.68
C GLN A 176 10.44 -0.48 3.15
N GLU A 177 9.39 -1.31 3.07
CA GLU A 177 9.42 -2.70 3.55
C GLU A 177 10.51 -3.55 2.88
N GLN A 178 10.82 -3.28 1.62
CA GLN A 178 11.88 -3.96 0.86
C GLN A 178 13.29 -3.76 1.45
N ASP A 179 13.52 -2.60 2.06
CA ASP A 179 14.82 -2.23 2.64
C ASP A 179 14.88 -2.48 4.15
N ARG A 180 13.73 -2.72 4.82
CA ARG A 180 13.71 -3.17 6.23
C ARG A 180 14.38 -4.53 6.43
N MET A 181 14.46 -5.33 5.39
CA MET A 181 15.28 -6.55 5.39
C MET A 181 16.78 -6.27 5.60
N LEU A 182 17.21 -5.01 5.68
CA LEU A 182 18.61 -4.61 5.86
C LEU A 182 18.89 -4.11 7.28
N GLU A 183 17.86 -4.08 8.12
CA GLU A 183 17.98 -3.74 9.53
C GLU A 183 18.88 -4.78 10.22
N GLY A 184 19.97 -4.33 10.84
CA GLY A 184 20.84 -5.17 11.67
C GLY A 184 22.20 -5.60 11.11
N HIS A 185 22.65 -5.19 9.90
CA HIS A 185 24.04 -5.47 9.51
C HIS A 185 24.76 -4.47 8.58
N LYS A 186 26.10 -4.43 8.68
CA LYS A 186 27.00 -3.34 8.22
C LYS A 186 27.69 -3.55 6.84
N ILE A 187 27.32 -4.58 6.06
CA ILE A 187 28.05 -4.95 4.83
C ILE A 187 27.10 -5.01 3.61
N PHE A 188 26.70 -3.84 3.10
CA PHE A 188 25.65 -3.71 2.08
C PHE A 188 26.15 -3.56 0.62
N GLY A 189 27.34 -2.98 0.40
CA GLY A 189 27.76 -2.54 -0.93
C GLY A 189 27.89 -3.62 -2.01
N LYS A 190 28.09 -4.89 -1.64
CA LYS A 190 28.46 -5.97 -2.58
C LYS A 190 27.30 -6.46 -3.45
N HIS A 191 26.11 -6.66 -2.88
CA HIS A 191 24.93 -7.17 -3.60
C HIS A 191 24.35 -6.14 -4.58
N ALA A 192 24.32 -4.88 -4.16
CA ALA A 192 23.92 -3.76 -5.02
C ALA A 192 24.90 -3.59 -6.20
N THR A 193 26.21 -3.71 -5.94
CA THR A 193 27.23 -3.70 -7.00
C THR A 193 27.05 -4.85 -7.99
N TRP A 194 26.76 -6.06 -7.49
CA TRP A 194 26.51 -7.22 -8.35
C TRP A 194 25.32 -7.00 -9.29
N LYS A 195 24.16 -6.59 -8.76
CA LYS A 195 22.96 -6.31 -9.57
C LYS A 195 23.24 -5.27 -10.64
N MET A 196 23.89 -4.18 -10.27
CA MET A 196 24.24 -3.09 -11.19
C MET A 196 25.23 -3.56 -12.28
N TYR A 197 26.24 -4.37 -11.94
CA TYR A 197 27.17 -4.90 -12.93
C TYR A 197 26.50 -5.85 -13.91
N CYS A 198 25.62 -6.73 -13.44
CA CYS A 198 24.80 -7.60 -14.29
C CYS A 198 23.95 -6.78 -15.27
N GLN A 199 23.29 -5.72 -14.79
CA GLN A 199 22.54 -4.80 -15.65
C GLN A 199 23.44 -4.10 -16.68
N ALA A 200 24.59 -3.59 -16.26
CA ALA A 200 25.55 -2.92 -17.15
C ALA A 200 26.08 -3.83 -18.25
N GLN A 201 26.22 -5.13 -17.97
CA GLN A 201 26.66 -6.17 -18.92
C GLN A 201 25.50 -6.87 -19.63
N ARG A 202 24.24 -6.44 -19.43
CA ARG A 202 23.02 -7.08 -19.97
C ARG A 202 22.90 -8.58 -19.60
N ALA A 203 23.44 -8.96 -18.45
CA ALA A 203 23.36 -10.31 -17.92
C ALA A 203 22.24 -10.42 -16.87
N THR A 204 21.61 -11.58 -16.79
CA THR A 204 20.54 -11.83 -15.81
C THR A 204 21.15 -12.14 -14.43
N PHE A 205 20.82 -11.34 -13.41
CA PHE A 205 21.34 -11.48 -12.04
C PHE A 205 21.19 -12.89 -11.46
N SER A 206 20.06 -13.57 -11.75
CA SER A 206 19.78 -14.91 -11.20
C SER A 206 20.64 -16.03 -11.80
N THR A 207 21.31 -15.80 -12.92
CA THR A 207 22.09 -16.83 -13.64
C THR A 207 23.54 -16.42 -13.90
N ALA A 208 23.88 -15.15 -13.72
CA ALA A 208 25.21 -14.63 -13.98
C ALA A 208 26.17 -14.96 -12.83
N SER A 209 27.16 -15.78 -13.11
CA SER A 209 28.24 -16.04 -12.18
C SER A 209 29.24 -14.89 -12.16
N VAL A 210 29.65 -14.48 -10.97
CA VAL A 210 30.50 -13.30 -10.76
C VAL A 210 31.69 -13.58 -9.87
N VAL A 211 32.78 -12.90 -10.18
CA VAL A 211 34.01 -12.90 -9.42
C VAL A 211 34.29 -11.48 -8.98
N PHE A 212 34.28 -11.25 -7.68
CA PHE A 212 34.82 -10.05 -7.09
C PHE A 212 36.29 -10.27 -6.77
N GLN A 213 37.13 -9.27 -7.02
CA GLN A 213 38.56 -9.29 -6.75
C GLN A 213 38.98 -7.99 -6.05
N ASN A 214 39.97 -8.10 -5.16
CA ASN A 214 40.62 -6.99 -4.47
C ASN A 214 39.60 -6.02 -3.86
N ILE A 215 38.65 -6.55 -3.09
CA ILE A 215 37.65 -5.73 -2.42
C ILE A 215 38.33 -5.07 -1.23
N HIS A 216 38.36 -3.74 -1.21
CA HIS A 216 38.83 -2.96 -0.07
C HIS A 216 37.66 -2.26 0.61
N VAL A 217 37.57 -2.37 1.93
CA VAL A 217 36.57 -1.70 2.77
C VAL A 217 37.27 -0.58 3.51
N TYR A 218 36.94 0.67 3.18
CA TYR A 218 37.52 1.86 3.81
C TYR A 218 36.72 2.32 5.02
N GLN A 219 35.40 2.08 5.00
CA GLN A 219 34.51 2.48 6.09
C GLN A 219 33.35 1.50 6.25
N HIS A 220 33.15 1.02 7.47
CA HIS A 220 31.97 0.26 7.85
C HIS A 220 30.80 1.22 8.12
N LEU A 221 29.64 0.93 7.53
CA LEU A 221 28.45 1.75 7.68
C LEU A 221 27.60 1.29 8.85
N GLU A 222 27.16 2.23 9.67
CA GLU A 222 26.07 2.01 10.62
C GLU A 222 24.77 2.50 9.98
N ILE A 223 23.82 1.57 9.84
CA ILE A 223 22.52 1.85 9.27
C ILE A 223 21.65 2.45 10.38
N PRO A 224 21.17 3.70 10.28
CA PRO A 224 20.36 4.32 11.33
C PRO A 224 18.96 3.70 11.37
N GLU A 225 18.37 3.52 12.55
CA GLU A 225 17.01 2.94 12.70
C GLU A 225 15.92 3.72 11.93
N LYS A 226 16.16 5.01 11.68
CA LYS A 226 15.29 5.87 10.88
C LYS A 226 16.14 6.75 9.97
N GLY A 227 15.74 6.87 8.71
CA GLY A 227 16.37 7.75 7.75
C GLY A 227 16.55 7.13 6.37
N VAL A 228 17.26 7.87 5.53
CA VAL A 228 17.60 7.46 4.16
C VAL A 228 19.13 7.51 4.04
N LEU A 229 19.72 6.42 3.56
CA LEU A 229 21.13 6.37 3.19
C LEU A 229 21.22 6.43 1.67
N HIS A 230 21.96 7.42 1.16
CA HIS A 230 22.22 7.55 -0.26
C HIS A 230 23.56 6.88 -0.57
N LEU A 231 23.51 5.75 -1.26
CA LEU A 231 24.69 5.10 -1.80
C LEU A 231 24.76 5.32 -3.31
N SER A 232 25.91 5.71 -3.81
CA SER A 232 26.17 5.81 -5.25
C SER A 232 27.25 4.81 -5.61
N ILE A 233 27.07 4.07 -6.70
CA ILE A 233 28.09 3.12 -7.16
C ILE A 233 28.67 3.61 -8.48
N LEU A 234 29.96 3.93 -8.48
CA LEU A 234 30.70 4.23 -9.70
C LEU A 234 31.24 2.93 -10.27
N LEU A 235 30.87 2.61 -11.52
CA LEU A 235 31.31 1.40 -12.20
C LEU A 235 31.97 1.71 -13.54
N GLN A 236 33.21 1.27 -13.70
CA GLN A 236 33.91 1.26 -14.97
C GLN A 236 33.57 -0.01 -15.76
N ARG A 237 32.65 0.09 -16.72
CA ARG A 237 32.14 -1.08 -17.47
C ARG A 237 33.22 -1.90 -18.18
N GLY A 238 34.27 -1.26 -18.68
CA GLY A 238 35.35 -1.93 -19.42
C GLY A 238 36.31 -2.72 -18.53
N SER A 239 36.73 -2.14 -17.41
CA SER A 239 37.71 -2.76 -16.49
C SER A 239 37.04 -3.62 -15.42
N GLY A 240 35.77 -3.35 -15.09
CA GLY A 240 35.06 -3.93 -13.97
C GLY A 240 35.40 -3.29 -12.62
N LEU A 241 36.20 -2.23 -12.60
CA LEU A 241 36.51 -1.51 -11.36
C LEU A 241 35.26 -0.78 -10.85
N PHE A 242 35.02 -0.87 -9.55
CA PHE A 242 33.89 -0.22 -8.93
C PHE A 242 34.27 0.45 -7.60
N GLU A 243 33.54 1.51 -7.28
CA GLU A 243 33.63 2.25 -6.02
C GLU A 243 32.21 2.51 -5.52
N VAL A 244 31.98 2.27 -4.23
CA VAL A 244 30.73 2.59 -3.56
C VAL A 244 30.98 3.84 -2.71
N LEU A 245 30.15 4.87 -2.89
CA LEU A 245 30.22 6.12 -2.18
C LEU A 245 28.99 6.33 -1.31
N LEU A 246 29.20 6.78 -0.09
CA LEU A 246 28.18 7.33 0.78
C LEU A 246 27.99 8.81 0.46
N ASN A 247 26.74 9.22 0.23
CA ASN A 247 26.33 10.60 -0.03
C ASN A 247 27.15 11.28 -1.15
N ARG A 248 27.61 10.50 -2.15
CA ARG A 248 28.46 10.96 -3.27
C ARG A 248 29.82 11.57 -2.88
N ILE A 249 30.24 11.46 -1.62
CA ILE A 249 31.47 12.11 -1.13
C ILE A 249 32.46 11.07 -0.61
N THR A 250 32.01 10.15 0.24
CA THR A 250 32.92 9.26 0.98
C THR A 250 32.94 7.88 0.36
N ILE A 251 34.11 7.43 -0.11
CA ILE A 251 34.27 6.06 -0.60
C ILE A 251 34.22 5.10 0.59
N ILE A 252 33.30 4.15 0.56
CA ILE A 252 33.14 3.14 1.61
C ILE A 252 33.78 1.81 1.22
N LEU A 253 33.76 1.48 -0.06
CA LEU A 253 34.21 0.19 -0.58
C LEU A 253 34.66 0.33 -2.02
N SER A 254 35.73 -0.33 -2.42
CA SER A 254 36.18 -0.44 -3.80
C SER A 254 36.53 -1.88 -4.15
N GLY A 255 36.64 -2.17 -5.44
CA GLY A 255 37.18 -3.44 -5.91
C GLY A 255 36.99 -3.62 -7.40
N ARG A 256 37.09 -4.86 -7.84
CA ARG A 256 36.83 -5.25 -9.23
C ARG A 256 35.77 -6.34 -9.28
N ILE A 257 34.86 -6.26 -10.24
CA ILE A 257 33.87 -7.29 -10.53
C ILE A 257 33.98 -7.74 -11.98
N LEU A 258 33.85 -9.05 -12.19
CA LEU A 258 33.93 -9.72 -13.48
C LEU A 258 32.80 -10.74 -13.57
N ILE A 259 32.21 -10.90 -14.76
CA ILE A 259 31.36 -12.05 -15.07
C ILE A 259 32.27 -13.14 -15.62
N SER A 260 32.17 -14.34 -15.05
CA SER A 260 32.97 -15.49 -15.48
C SER A 260 32.05 -16.53 -16.11
N GLU A 261 32.42 -16.99 -17.32
CA GLU A 261 31.71 -18.07 -18.02
C GLU A 261 32.08 -19.47 -17.48
N ASN A 262 33.21 -19.59 -16.76
CA ASN A 262 33.77 -20.88 -16.31
C ASN A 262 34.27 -20.84 -14.85
N VAL A 263 33.34 -20.60 -13.92
CA VAL A 263 33.62 -20.51 -12.48
C VAL A 263 34.21 -21.79 -11.89
N SER A 264 33.87 -22.95 -12.45
CA SER A 264 34.29 -24.28 -11.96
C SER A 264 35.82 -24.49 -11.93
N GLN A 265 36.61 -23.65 -12.62
CA GLN A 265 38.06 -23.68 -12.56
C GLN A 265 38.65 -22.76 -11.47
N GLU A 266 37.87 -21.78 -10.99
CA GLU A 266 38.30 -20.82 -9.96
C GLU A 266 37.96 -21.27 -8.53
N PHE A 267 37.08 -22.27 -8.35
CA PHE A 267 36.84 -22.85 -7.03
C PHE A 267 38.07 -23.63 -6.55
N SER A 268 38.51 -23.36 -5.32
CA SER A 268 39.56 -24.12 -4.64
C SER A 268 39.21 -25.61 -4.62
N LYS A 269 40.04 -26.43 -5.27
CA LYS A 269 39.84 -27.89 -5.32
C LYS A 269 40.19 -28.50 -3.97
N ASN A 270 39.19 -29.14 -3.35
CA ASN A 270 39.28 -30.08 -2.23
C ASN A 270 40.21 -29.70 -1.08
N VAL A 271 39.62 -29.16 -0.03
CA VAL A 271 40.30 -29.03 1.24
C VAL A 271 40.24 -30.37 1.97
N ALA A 272 41.40 -30.85 2.41
CA ALA A 272 41.50 -31.96 3.34
C ALA A 272 41.00 -31.52 4.72
N VAL A 273 39.77 -31.92 5.06
CA VAL A 273 39.20 -31.72 6.40
C VAL A 273 39.95 -32.62 7.37
N SER A 274 40.64 -32.05 8.36
CA SER A 274 41.32 -32.83 9.41
C SER A 274 40.31 -33.62 10.24
N SER A 275 40.71 -34.80 10.71
CA SER A 275 39.83 -35.70 11.48
C SER A 275 39.52 -35.21 12.90
N ASP A 276 40.33 -34.30 13.45
CA ASP A 276 40.21 -33.81 14.83
C ASP A 276 39.45 -32.47 14.84
N LEU A 277 38.13 -32.55 14.77
CA LEU A 277 37.23 -31.40 14.79
C LEU A 277 36.25 -31.47 15.95
N SER A 278 36.12 -30.37 16.69
CA SER A 278 35.12 -30.23 17.75
C SER A 278 33.81 -29.71 17.20
N ASP A 279 32.71 -30.37 17.52
CA ASP A 279 31.36 -29.95 17.13
C ASP A 279 30.90 -28.76 17.99
N LEU A 280 30.45 -27.70 17.33
CA LEU A 280 29.92 -26.47 17.93
C LEU A 280 28.47 -26.26 17.46
N SER A 281 27.59 -25.94 18.40
CA SER A 281 26.22 -25.54 18.07
C SER A 281 26.19 -24.10 17.55
N ALA A 282 25.11 -23.71 16.86
CA ALA A 282 24.90 -22.31 16.48
C ALA A 282 24.98 -21.36 17.69
N ASN A 283 24.50 -21.79 18.86
CA ASN A 283 24.54 -20.97 20.07
C ASN A 283 25.98 -20.74 20.53
N ASP A 284 26.83 -21.76 20.47
CA ASP A 284 28.24 -21.63 20.87
C ASP A 284 28.96 -20.61 19.98
N VAL A 285 28.75 -20.70 18.66
CA VAL A 285 29.33 -19.77 17.68
C VAL A 285 28.84 -18.34 17.93
N TYR A 286 27.54 -18.13 18.03
CA TYR A 286 26.98 -16.79 18.17
C TYR A 286 27.20 -16.18 19.55
N SER A 287 27.22 -16.98 20.62
CA SER A 287 27.55 -16.50 21.96
C SER A 287 29.02 -16.08 22.06
N GLU A 288 29.92 -16.78 21.36
CA GLU A 288 31.32 -16.37 21.27
C GLU A 288 31.49 -15.07 20.48
N LEU A 289 30.85 -14.95 19.31
CA LEU A 289 30.83 -13.71 18.54
C LEU A 289 30.21 -12.55 19.35
N GLU A 290 29.16 -12.80 20.12
CA GLU A 290 28.55 -11.79 20.99
C GLU A 290 29.50 -11.29 22.08
N LYS A 291 30.28 -12.19 22.71
CA LYS A 291 31.33 -11.80 23.67
C LYS A 291 32.40 -10.92 23.05
N ARG A 292 32.75 -11.17 21.78
CA ARG A 292 33.70 -10.34 21.02
C ARG A 292 33.10 -8.99 20.58
N GLY A 293 31.80 -8.78 20.77
CA GLY A 293 31.09 -7.53 20.50
C GLY A 293 30.24 -7.53 19.23
N TYR A 294 30.10 -8.66 18.53
CA TYR A 294 29.22 -8.77 17.37
C TYR A 294 27.74 -8.92 17.79
N GLN A 295 26.86 -8.09 17.24
CA GLN A 295 25.44 -8.06 17.60
C GLN A 295 24.55 -8.63 16.49
N TYR A 296 24.83 -9.85 16.02
CA TYR A 296 24.06 -10.50 14.94
C TYR A 296 22.64 -10.85 15.38
N LYS A 297 21.64 -10.50 14.55
CA LYS A 297 20.22 -10.76 14.80
C LYS A 297 19.52 -11.34 13.57
N ASP A 298 18.39 -11.99 13.82
CA ASP A 298 17.43 -12.45 12.81
C ASP A 298 18.07 -13.24 11.65
N GLN A 299 17.86 -12.79 10.41
CA GLN A 299 18.36 -13.44 9.20
C GLN A 299 19.89 -13.45 9.08
N PHE A 300 20.60 -12.63 9.85
CA PHE A 300 22.08 -12.62 9.89
C PHE A 300 22.64 -13.67 10.87
N ARG A 301 21.79 -14.45 11.55
CA ARG A 301 22.20 -15.66 12.29
C ARG A 301 22.04 -16.92 11.42
N GLY A 302 22.80 -17.00 10.32
CA GLY A 302 22.70 -18.07 9.32
C GLY A 302 23.46 -19.37 9.62
N ILE A 303 24.43 -19.37 10.55
CA ILE A 303 25.22 -20.57 10.90
C ILE A 303 24.37 -21.52 11.75
N LEU A 304 24.19 -22.77 11.29
CA LEU A 304 23.40 -23.80 11.97
C LEU A 304 24.23 -24.67 12.91
N ASN A 305 25.43 -25.03 12.47
CA ASN A 305 26.43 -25.74 13.25
C ASN A 305 27.80 -25.45 12.65
N ALA A 306 28.84 -25.57 13.47
CA ALA A 306 30.23 -25.44 13.05
C ALA A 306 31.05 -26.60 13.62
N LYS A 307 32.17 -26.86 12.98
CA LYS A 307 33.20 -27.79 13.40
C LYS A 307 34.51 -27.03 13.37
N ALA A 308 35.14 -26.86 14.53
CA ALA A 308 36.39 -26.10 14.65
C ALA A 308 37.54 -27.02 15.05
N GLY A 309 38.70 -26.80 14.43
CA GLY A 309 39.99 -27.35 14.80
C GLY A 309 41.08 -26.28 14.66
N GLU A 310 42.30 -26.60 15.07
CA GLU A 310 43.40 -25.63 15.24
C GLU A 310 43.73 -24.79 13.98
N LYS A 311 43.40 -25.28 12.78
CA LYS A 311 43.65 -24.58 11.51
C LYS A 311 42.50 -24.65 10.51
N CYS A 312 41.34 -25.15 10.92
CA CYS A 312 40.22 -25.29 10.00
C CYS A 312 38.88 -25.14 10.73
N CYS A 313 37.97 -24.43 10.07
CA CYS A 313 36.61 -24.28 10.54
C CYS A 313 35.66 -24.64 9.39
N VAL A 314 34.74 -25.57 9.64
CA VAL A 314 33.73 -26.02 8.68
C VAL A 314 32.36 -25.77 9.27
N ALA A 315 31.47 -25.10 8.55
CA ALA A 315 30.13 -24.82 9.06
C ALA A 315 29.02 -25.15 8.06
N THR A 316 27.85 -25.48 8.60
CA THR A 316 26.62 -25.57 7.83
C THR A 316 25.89 -24.24 7.92
N VAL A 317 25.72 -23.55 6.80
CA VAL A 317 25.02 -22.26 6.72
C VAL A 317 23.66 -22.41 6.04
N LYS A 318 22.62 -21.81 6.63
CA LYS A 318 21.26 -21.78 6.11
C LYS A 318 21.14 -20.85 4.91
N TRP A 319 20.58 -21.35 3.80
CA TRP A 319 20.17 -20.52 2.68
C TRP A 319 18.74 -20.00 2.87
N THR A 320 18.55 -18.68 2.81
CA THR A 320 17.26 -17.99 3.02
C THR A 320 16.72 -17.34 1.73
N GLY A 321 17.38 -17.55 0.59
CA GLY A 321 17.09 -16.80 -0.64
C GLY A 321 17.76 -15.42 -0.71
N ASN A 322 18.45 -14.99 0.36
CA ASN A 322 19.09 -13.68 0.45
C ASN A 322 20.63 -13.81 0.47
N TRP A 323 21.27 -13.44 -0.65
CA TRP A 323 22.73 -13.44 -0.81
C TRP A 323 23.46 -12.59 0.22
N CYS A 324 22.90 -11.46 0.65
CA CYS A 324 23.54 -10.60 1.66
C CYS A 324 23.73 -11.36 2.97
N SER A 325 22.66 -11.94 3.50
CA SER A 325 22.72 -12.72 4.75
C SER A 325 23.61 -13.96 4.64
N TYR A 326 23.63 -14.57 3.45
CA TYR A 326 24.41 -15.78 3.21
C TYR A 326 25.91 -15.48 3.16
N ILE A 327 26.34 -14.52 2.34
CA ILE A 327 27.75 -14.10 2.25
C ILE A 327 28.22 -13.55 3.59
N ASP A 328 27.36 -12.85 4.33
CA ASP A 328 27.69 -12.38 5.66
C ASP A 328 27.97 -13.54 6.62
N SER A 329 27.13 -14.57 6.62
CA SER A 329 27.35 -15.78 7.43
C SER A 329 28.64 -16.52 7.07
N LEU A 330 29.06 -16.46 5.80
CA LEU A 330 30.34 -17.01 5.35
C LEU A 330 31.52 -16.21 5.91
N ILE A 331 31.42 -14.88 5.92
CA ILE A 331 32.44 -13.99 6.52
C ILE A 331 32.48 -14.16 8.05
N GLN A 332 31.33 -14.33 8.70
CA GLN A 332 31.23 -14.61 10.14
C GLN A 332 32.06 -15.83 10.53
N LEU A 333 32.11 -16.87 9.70
CA LEU A 333 32.90 -18.06 9.96
C LEU A 333 34.41 -17.76 9.96
N VAL A 334 34.87 -16.90 9.05
CA VAL A 334 36.26 -16.44 8.99
C VAL A 334 36.60 -15.61 10.24
N LEU A 335 35.74 -14.66 10.59
CA LEU A 335 35.91 -13.83 11.79
C LEU A 335 35.89 -14.65 13.09
N PHE A 336 35.09 -15.72 13.12
CA PHE A 336 35.05 -16.66 14.22
C PHE A 336 36.40 -17.38 14.38
N SER A 337 36.94 -17.92 13.27
CA SER A 337 38.22 -18.64 13.25
C SER A 337 39.41 -17.73 13.59
N ASP A 338 39.54 -16.58 12.93
CA ASP A 338 40.69 -15.68 13.12
C ASP A 338 40.72 -15.04 14.51
N GLY A 339 39.56 -14.89 15.15
CA GLY A 339 39.45 -14.29 16.47
C GLY A 339 39.59 -15.25 17.65
N GLU A 340 39.81 -16.55 17.41
CA GLU A 340 39.88 -17.55 18.48
C GLU A 340 41.00 -17.25 19.49
N ASP A 341 42.20 -16.93 18.99
CA ASP A 341 43.38 -16.66 19.83
C ASP A 341 43.35 -15.31 20.53
N SER A 342 42.83 -14.27 19.86
CA SER A 342 43.00 -12.88 20.32
C SER A 342 41.79 -12.31 21.04
N GLN A 343 40.61 -12.94 20.91
CA GLN A 343 39.35 -12.50 21.49
C GLN A 343 38.94 -11.06 21.10
N ASN A 344 39.53 -10.51 20.05
CA ASN A 344 39.27 -9.15 19.58
C ASN A 344 38.12 -9.10 18.57
N LEU A 345 37.49 -7.93 18.49
CA LEU A 345 36.54 -7.61 17.42
C LEU A 345 37.31 -7.32 16.12
N TYR A 346 37.13 -8.16 15.10
CA TYR A 346 37.67 -7.93 13.77
C TYR A 346 36.59 -7.50 12.77
N LEU A 347 36.98 -6.64 11.84
CA LEU A 347 36.13 -6.26 10.71
C LEU A 347 36.91 -6.49 9.41
N PRO A 348 36.25 -6.99 8.36
CA PRO A 348 36.92 -7.29 7.10
C PRO A 348 37.31 -5.98 6.40
N LEU A 349 38.62 -5.74 6.27
CA LEU A 349 39.17 -4.60 5.55
C LEU A 349 39.50 -4.91 4.09
N GLU A 350 39.93 -6.15 3.82
CA GLU A 350 40.32 -6.57 2.48
C GLU A 350 39.84 -7.99 2.21
N ILE A 351 39.31 -8.21 1.00
CA ILE A 351 38.90 -9.54 0.53
C ILE A 351 39.48 -9.72 -0.86
N GLN A 352 40.43 -10.65 -0.97
CA GLN A 352 41.14 -10.91 -2.21
C GLN A 352 40.19 -11.37 -3.31
N GLN A 353 39.28 -12.29 -2.99
CA GLN A 353 38.36 -12.83 -3.99
C GLN A 353 37.05 -13.31 -3.35
N ILE A 354 35.93 -13.04 -4.02
CA ILE A 354 34.64 -13.68 -3.75
C ILE A 354 34.10 -14.22 -5.06
N ILE A 355 33.82 -15.52 -5.10
CA ILE A 355 33.29 -16.19 -6.28
C ILE A 355 31.86 -16.62 -5.99
N ILE A 356 30.93 -16.22 -6.85
CA ILE A 356 29.51 -16.53 -6.70
C ILE A 356 29.00 -17.17 -7.98
N ASP A 357 28.45 -18.39 -7.84
CA ASP A 357 27.76 -19.09 -8.91
C ASP A 357 26.31 -19.40 -8.47
N PRO A 358 25.33 -18.61 -8.96
CA PRO A 358 23.92 -18.84 -8.64
C PRO A 358 23.41 -20.20 -9.10
N THR A 359 23.92 -20.71 -10.21
CA THR A 359 23.45 -21.97 -10.80
C THR A 359 23.89 -23.16 -9.96
N LEU A 360 25.11 -23.15 -9.45
CA LEU A 360 25.58 -24.15 -8.49
C LEU A 360 24.81 -24.05 -7.18
N GLN A 361 24.61 -22.84 -6.64
CA GLN A 361 23.85 -22.66 -5.40
C GLN A 361 22.41 -23.19 -5.50
N SER A 362 21.76 -23.01 -6.65
CA SER A 362 20.41 -23.56 -6.88
C SER A 362 20.36 -25.09 -6.87
N ARG A 363 21.48 -25.75 -7.17
CA ARG A 363 21.63 -27.22 -7.17
C ARG A 363 22.04 -27.76 -5.81
N ILE A 364 22.77 -26.98 -5.02
CA ILE A 364 23.23 -27.38 -3.68
C ILE A 364 22.09 -27.20 -2.68
N LYS A 365 21.42 -28.31 -2.34
CA LYS A 365 20.53 -28.38 -1.17
C LYS A 365 21.36 -28.61 0.10
N GLY A 366 22.09 -27.58 0.52
CA GLY A 366 22.85 -27.57 1.78
C GLY A 366 24.30 -28.07 1.65
N LEU A 367 25.17 -27.40 2.42
CA LEU A 367 26.64 -27.52 2.51
C LEU A 367 27.44 -26.73 1.45
N ILE A 368 27.94 -25.56 1.86
CA ILE A 368 29.17 -24.99 1.32
C ILE A 368 30.23 -25.14 2.42
N ILE A 369 31.29 -25.87 2.11
CA ILE A 369 32.49 -25.93 2.95
C ILE A 369 33.35 -24.74 2.55
N LEU A 370 33.45 -23.75 3.43
CA LEU A 370 34.53 -22.78 3.34
C LEU A 370 35.75 -23.36 4.03
N THR A 371 36.90 -23.12 3.43
CA THR A 371 38.17 -23.32 4.08
C THR A 371 39.00 -22.08 3.82
N ILE A 372 39.60 -21.58 4.89
CA ILE A 372 40.55 -20.48 4.88
C ILE A 372 41.90 -21.03 4.41
#